data_AF-X7ZWI6-F1
#
_entry.id   AF-X7ZWI6-F1
#
_cell.length_a   1.000
_cell.length_b   1.000
_cell.length_c   1.000
_cell.angle_alpha   90.00
_cell.angle_beta   90.00
_cell.angle_gamma   90.00
#
_symmetry.space_group_name_H-M   'P 1'
#
loop_
_entity.id
_entity.type
_entity.pdbx_description
1 polymer ?
#
loop_
_entity_poly.entity_id
_entity_poly.type
_entity_poly.pdbx_seq_one_letter_code
_entity_poly.pdbx_strand_id
1 'polypeptide(L)'
;MDPDSPLTAADIVNTYDEAALADVLRRYGEERFARRIAAYIVRRRAVTPFTRTGELVDLLYQAIPAPARRTGGHPAKRTFQALRIAVNDELESLRRALPTALDALTVEGRIVVLAYQSLEDRIVKDVFRHAVTPRTPAGLPIELPGHAPEFKSLTRGAERADRNETERNPRSARSGCGPCSECGRRSRQGDVIDAGAPESWSGRPRRATSCSTCRQSVGTHSRAPGAAVWATNHAHVAAR
;
A
#
# COMPACT_ATOMS: atom_id res chain seq x y z
N MET A 1 -0.79 -7.53 11.52
CA MET A 1 -0.12 -8.84 11.48
C MET A 1 -0.60 -9.57 12.71
N ASP A 2 -1.23 -10.71 12.50
CA ASP A 2 -1.83 -11.53 13.54
C ASP A 2 -1.08 -12.87 13.59
N PRO A 3 -0.30 -13.15 14.65
CA PRO A 3 0.42 -14.42 14.77
C PRO A 3 -0.52 -15.62 14.96
N ASP A 4 -1.77 -15.36 15.36
CA ASP A 4 -2.80 -16.39 15.54
C ASP A 4 -3.61 -16.63 14.25
N SER A 5 -3.19 -16.01 13.13
CA SER A 5 -3.77 -16.26 11.81
C SER A 5 -3.67 -17.75 11.44
N PRO A 6 -4.77 -18.36 10.96
CA PRO A 6 -4.79 -19.79 10.66
C PRO A 6 -3.92 -20.17 9.45
N LEU A 7 -3.56 -19.21 8.60
CA LEU A 7 -2.68 -19.44 7.45
C LEU A 7 -1.27 -18.94 7.77
N THR A 8 -0.29 -19.83 7.75
CA THR A 8 1.12 -19.47 7.91
C THR A 8 1.89 -19.54 6.59
N ALA A 9 3.08 -18.95 6.57
CA ALA A 9 3.98 -19.09 5.42
C ALA A 9 4.41 -20.55 5.23
N ALA A 10 4.53 -21.32 6.31
CA ALA A 10 4.83 -22.75 6.26
C ALA A 10 3.69 -23.52 5.57
N ASP A 11 2.44 -23.16 5.83
CA ASP A 11 1.29 -23.79 5.17
C ASP A 11 1.32 -23.53 3.67
N ILE A 12 1.54 -22.29 3.24
CA ILE A 12 1.63 -21.96 1.81
C ILE A 12 2.73 -22.77 1.12
N VAL A 13 3.96 -22.77 1.66
CA VAL A 13 5.09 -23.46 0.99
C VAL A 13 4.97 -24.98 1.06
N ASN A 14 4.33 -25.54 2.09
CA ASN A 14 4.23 -26.99 2.26
C ASN A 14 2.97 -27.60 1.62
N THR A 15 1.88 -26.84 1.43
CA THR A 15 0.58 -27.42 1.02
C THR A 15 0.11 -26.99 -0.38
N TYR A 16 0.38 -25.75 -0.83
CA TYR A 16 -0.13 -25.27 -2.12
C TYR A 16 0.47 -26.06 -3.27
N ASP A 17 -0.30 -26.39 -4.30
CA ASP A 17 0.26 -26.98 -5.52
C ASP A 17 1.27 -26.03 -6.22
N GLU A 18 2.01 -26.57 -7.19
CA GLU A 18 3.04 -25.81 -7.90
C GLU A 18 2.47 -24.55 -8.60
N ALA A 19 1.28 -24.65 -9.19
CA ALA A 19 0.69 -23.56 -9.95
C ALA A 19 0.20 -22.43 -9.04
N ALA A 20 -0.47 -22.77 -7.94
CA ALA A 20 -0.91 -21.86 -6.91
C ALA A 20 0.28 -21.16 -6.25
N LEU A 21 1.34 -21.90 -5.94
CA LEU A 21 2.56 -21.32 -5.37
C LEU A 21 3.26 -20.37 -6.34
N ALA A 22 3.39 -20.76 -7.61
CA ALA A 22 3.95 -19.89 -8.64
C ALA A 22 3.10 -18.61 -8.84
N ASP A 23 1.78 -18.72 -8.73
CA ASP A 23 0.87 -17.60 -8.84
C ASP A 23 1.02 -16.61 -7.66
N VAL A 24 1.12 -17.10 -6.43
CA VAL A 24 1.43 -16.29 -5.23
C VAL A 24 2.74 -15.52 -5.43
N LEU A 25 3.82 -16.21 -5.81
CA LEU A 25 5.14 -15.59 -6.00
C LEU A 25 5.14 -14.54 -7.11
N ARG A 26 4.42 -14.80 -8.21
CA ARG A 26 4.31 -13.87 -9.33
C ARG A 26 3.46 -12.65 -8.96
N ARG A 27 2.26 -12.88 -8.42
CA ARG A 27 1.26 -11.82 -8.14
C ARG A 27 1.75 -10.87 -7.05
N TYR A 28 2.31 -11.42 -5.97
CA TYR A 28 2.64 -10.62 -4.78
C TYR A 28 4.12 -10.30 -4.66
N GLY A 29 5.02 -11.07 -5.28
CA GLY A 29 6.46 -10.82 -5.25
C GLY A 29 7.01 -10.16 -6.51
N GLU A 30 6.22 -10.04 -7.58
CA GLU A 30 6.69 -9.70 -8.92
C GLU A 30 7.92 -10.56 -9.32
N GLU A 31 7.93 -11.84 -8.91
CA GLU A 31 9.08 -12.75 -9.04
C GLU A 31 9.17 -13.34 -10.45
N ARG A 32 10.29 -13.08 -11.14
CA ARG A 32 10.55 -13.53 -12.51
C ARG A 32 10.74 -15.04 -12.59
N PHE A 33 11.30 -15.64 -11.54
CA PHE A 33 11.56 -17.08 -11.47
C PHE A 33 10.45 -17.85 -10.74
N ALA A 34 9.25 -17.28 -10.59
CA ALA A 34 8.18 -17.84 -9.78
C ALA A 34 7.88 -19.32 -10.07
N ARG A 35 7.69 -19.69 -11.35
CA ARG A 35 7.46 -21.09 -11.75
C ARG A 35 8.62 -22.02 -11.35
N ARG A 36 9.85 -21.58 -11.61
CA ARG A 36 11.06 -22.36 -11.28
C ARG A 36 11.21 -22.53 -9.77
N ILE A 37 11.00 -21.48 -8.99
CA ILE A 37 11.05 -21.52 -7.53
C ILE A 37 9.96 -22.46 -6.99
N ALA A 38 8.73 -22.35 -7.49
CA ALA A 38 7.62 -23.22 -7.08
C ALA A 38 7.95 -24.71 -7.34
N ALA A 39 8.45 -25.05 -8.53
CA ALA A 39 8.87 -26.41 -8.86
C ALA A 39 9.95 -26.93 -7.91
N TYR A 40 10.95 -26.10 -7.56
CA TYR A 40 11.98 -26.47 -6.59
C TYR A 40 11.41 -26.70 -5.19
N ILE A 41 10.49 -25.83 -4.73
CA ILE A 41 9.82 -25.96 -3.43
C ILE A 41 9.04 -27.27 -3.37
N VAL A 42 8.19 -27.55 -4.37
CA VAL A 42 7.38 -28.77 -4.44
C VAL A 42 8.26 -30.02 -4.46
N ARG A 43 9.34 -30.01 -5.24
CA ARG A 43 10.29 -31.13 -5.29
C ARG A 43 11.01 -31.34 -3.96
N ARG A 44 11.47 -30.27 -3.29
CA ARG A 44 12.14 -30.40 -1.99
C ARG A 44 11.16 -30.87 -0.92
N ARG A 45 9.98 -30.27 -0.81
CA ARG A 45 9.04 -30.61 0.27
C ARG A 45 8.55 -32.06 0.22
N ALA A 46 8.55 -32.68 -0.96
CA ALA A 46 8.22 -34.09 -1.14
C ALA A 46 9.21 -35.03 -0.41
N VAL A 47 10.45 -34.59 -0.19
CA VAL A 47 11.47 -35.35 0.55
C VAL A 47 11.50 -34.93 2.02
N THR A 48 11.43 -33.63 2.28
CA THR A 48 11.46 -33.09 3.64
C THR A 48 10.66 -31.80 3.64
N PRO A 49 9.69 -31.58 4.53
CA PRO A 49 8.97 -30.31 4.63
C PRO A 49 9.88 -29.13 4.99
N PHE A 50 9.42 -27.91 4.77
CA PHE A 50 10.08 -26.69 5.27
C PHE A 50 9.61 -26.37 6.69
N THR A 51 10.55 -26.18 7.61
CA THR A 51 10.27 -25.80 9.00
C THR A 51 10.95 -24.50 9.39
N ARG A 52 11.98 -24.07 8.65
CA ARG A 52 12.75 -22.85 8.93
C ARG A 52 12.95 -22.01 7.68
N THR A 53 13.06 -20.70 7.88
CA THR A 53 13.27 -19.73 6.79
C THR A 53 14.61 -19.93 6.08
N GLY A 54 15.66 -20.35 6.80
CA GLY A 54 16.98 -20.63 6.22
C GLY A 54 16.95 -21.70 5.13
N GLU A 55 16.17 -22.77 5.34
CA GLU A 55 16.01 -23.87 4.37
C GLU A 55 15.42 -23.36 3.05
N LEU A 56 14.45 -22.45 3.14
CA LEU A 56 13.86 -21.81 1.96
C LEU A 56 14.87 -20.88 1.27
N VAL A 57 15.65 -20.11 2.04
CA VAL A 57 16.71 -19.25 1.49
C VAL A 57 17.74 -20.05 0.71
N ASP A 58 18.22 -21.17 1.27
CA ASP A 58 19.20 -22.03 0.62
C ASP A 58 18.67 -22.60 -0.70
N LEU A 59 17.41 -23.03 -0.72
CA LEU A 59 16.75 -23.48 -1.94
C LEU A 59 16.62 -22.37 -2.99
N LEU A 60 16.34 -21.13 -2.57
CA LEU A 60 16.26 -19.99 -3.49
C LEU A 60 17.61 -19.69 -4.16
N TYR A 61 18.73 -19.88 -3.45
CA TYR A 61 20.07 -19.77 -4.05
C TYR A 61 20.33 -20.82 -5.15
N GLN A 62 19.73 -22.01 -5.04
CA GLN A 62 19.81 -23.07 -6.03
C GLN A 62 18.84 -22.85 -7.20
N ALA A 63 17.64 -22.33 -6.90
CA ALA A 63 16.60 -22.09 -7.90
C ALA A 63 16.90 -20.88 -8.80
N ILE A 64 17.51 -19.81 -8.26
CA ILE A 64 17.73 -18.55 -8.98
C ILE A 64 19.11 -18.56 -9.70
N PRO A 65 19.15 -18.35 -11.04
CA PRO A 65 20.40 -18.31 -11.80
C PRO A 65 21.42 -17.31 -11.26
N ALA A 66 22.70 -17.69 -11.23
CA ALA A 66 23.79 -16.86 -10.69
C ALA A 66 23.85 -15.44 -11.28
N PRO A 67 23.67 -15.20 -12.60
CA PRO A 67 23.66 -13.84 -13.15
C PRO A 67 22.56 -12.95 -12.56
N ALA A 68 21.39 -13.52 -12.30
CA ALA A 68 20.26 -12.82 -11.69
C ALA A 68 20.45 -12.58 -10.18
N ARG A 69 21.36 -13.32 -9.51
CA ARG A 69 21.75 -13.09 -8.11
C ARG A 69 22.78 -11.97 -7.96
N ARG A 70 23.58 -11.70 -8.99
CA ARG A 70 24.61 -10.64 -9.00
C ARG A 70 24.03 -9.24 -9.23
N THR A 71 22.87 -9.17 -9.85
CA THR A 71 22.19 -7.93 -10.18
C THR A 71 20.94 -7.78 -9.31
N GLY A 72 21.04 -6.98 -8.25
CA GLY A 72 19.93 -6.71 -7.34
C GLY A 72 20.24 -6.98 -5.87
N GLY A 73 19.22 -6.85 -5.02
CA GLY A 73 19.30 -7.17 -3.59
C GLY A 73 19.26 -8.68 -3.31
N HIS A 74 19.09 -9.03 -2.03
CA HIS A 74 19.04 -10.42 -1.58
C HIS A 74 18.02 -11.26 -2.40
N PRO A 75 18.40 -12.42 -2.97
CA PRO A 75 17.54 -13.21 -3.87
C PRO A 75 16.19 -13.61 -3.26
N ALA A 76 16.18 -13.84 -1.94
CA ALA A 76 14.97 -14.24 -1.24
C ALA A 76 13.95 -13.10 -1.01
N LYS A 77 14.35 -11.83 -1.20
CA LYS A 77 13.53 -10.66 -0.81
C LYS A 77 12.11 -10.71 -1.41
N ARG A 78 11.99 -10.97 -2.72
CA ARG A 78 10.70 -11.03 -3.42
C ARG A 78 9.84 -12.21 -2.98
N THR A 79 10.45 -13.36 -2.74
CA THR A 79 9.74 -14.56 -2.26
C THR A 79 9.16 -14.32 -0.86
N PHE A 80 9.96 -13.81 0.07
CA PHE A 80 9.47 -13.51 1.42
C PHE A 80 8.44 -12.37 1.42
N GLN A 81 8.59 -11.38 0.55
CA GLN A 81 7.58 -10.34 0.34
C GLN A 81 6.25 -10.96 -0.12
N ALA A 82 6.28 -11.85 -1.12
CA ALA A 82 5.08 -12.50 -1.63
C ALA A 82 4.37 -13.32 -0.56
N LEU A 83 5.12 -14.12 0.21
CA LEU A 83 4.58 -14.94 1.28
C LEU A 83 3.97 -14.07 2.39
N ARG A 84 4.64 -12.98 2.77
CA ARG A 84 4.13 -12.04 3.79
C ARG A 84 2.80 -11.42 3.35
N ILE A 85 2.72 -10.95 2.11
CA ILE A 85 1.50 -10.39 1.52
C ILE A 85 0.38 -11.43 1.49
N ALA A 86 0.67 -12.66 1.07
CA ALA A 86 -0.31 -13.73 0.97
C ALA A 86 -0.87 -14.16 2.33
N VAL A 87 0.01 -14.31 3.33
CA VAL A 87 -0.37 -14.71 4.70
C VAL A 87 -1.28 -13.67 5.36
N ASN A 88 -0.98 -12.38 5.16
CA ASN A 88 -1.66 -11.30 5.87
C ASN A 88 -2.76 -10.62 5.04
N ASP A 89 -3.06 -11.14 3.85
CA ASP A 89 -4.04 -10.55 2.93
C ASP A 89 -3.82 -9.03 2.73
N GLU A 90 -2.55 -8.59 2.66
CA GLU A 90 -2.19 -7.18 2.85
C GLU A 90 -2.78 -6.27 1.77
N LEU A 91 -2.69 -6.71 0.51
CA LEU A 91 -3.16 -5.91 -0.61
C LEU A 91 -4.69 -5.83 -0.67
N GLU A 92 -5.37 -6.92 -0.32
CA GLU A 92 -6.83 -6.96 -0.32
C GLU A 92 -7.38 -6.13 0.85
N SER A 93 -6.74 -6.25 2.02
CA SER A 93 -7.01 -5.39 3.18
C SER A 93 -6.84 -3.92 2.84
N LEU A 94 -5.78 -3.54 2.12
CA LEU A 94 -5.59 -2.18 1.64
C LEU A 94 -6.69 -1.74 0.65
N ARG A 95 -7.05 -2.61 -0.31
CA ARG A 95 -8.12 -2.33 -1.30
C ARG A 95 -9.47 -2.09 -0.65
N ARG A 96 -9.78 -2.81 0.44
CA ARG A 96 -11.02 -2.62 1.21
C ARG A 96 -10.95 -1.40 2.12
N ALA A 97 -9.82 -1.18 2.78
CA ALA A 97 -9.67 -0.12 3.77
C ALA A 97 -9.63 1.29 3.16
N LEU A 98 -9.02 1.47 1.98
CA LEU A 98 -8.86 2.79 1.38
C LEU A 98 -10.19 3.48 1.05
N PRO A 99 -11.16 2.85 0.34
CA PRO A 99 -12.46 3.47 0.10
C PRO A 99 -13.18 3.84 1.39
N THR A 100 -13.24 2.91 2.36
CA THR A 100 -13.88 3.19 3.65
C THR A 100 -13.19 4.32 4.41
N ALA A 101 -11.87 4.45 4.32
CA ALA A 101 -11.14 5.55 4.93
C ALA A 101 -11.44 6.89 4.25
N LEU A 102 -11.64 6.90 2.93
CA LEU A 102 -12.08 8.08 2.18
C LEU A 102 -13.49 8.51 2.56
N ASP A 103 -14.43 7.56 2.62
CA ASP A 103 -15.82 7.82 2.98
C ASP A 103 -15.98 8.35 4.43
N ALA A 104 -15.01 8.04 5.30
CA ALA A 104 -14.99 8.51 6.68
C ALA A 104 -14.39 9.92 6.87
N LEU A 105 -13.84 10.53 5.81
CA LEU A 105 -13.29 11.88 5.90
C LEU A 105 -14.42 12.91 6.01
N THR A 106 -14.26 13.85 6.94
CA THR A 106 -15.09 15.06 6.97
C THR A 106 -14.56 16.07 5.95
N VAL A 107 -15.34 17.12 5.66
CA VAL A 107 -14.87 18.27 4.88
C VAL A 107 -13.57 18.82 5.49
N GLU A 108 -12.59 19.16 4.64
CA GLU A 108 -11.20 19.51 4.98
C GLU A 108 -10.38 18.38 5.67
N GLY A 109 -10.92 17.16 5.69
CA GLY A 109 -10.26 15.98 6.20
C GLY A 109 -9.17 15.50 5.24
N ARG A 110 -8.04 15.06 5.79
CA ARG A 110 -6.89 14.60 5.00
C ARG A 110 -6.55 13.16 5.27
N ILE A 111 -6.18 12.47 4.20
CA ILE A 111 -5.61 11.13 4.26
C ILE A 111 -4.20 11.14 3.68
N VAL A 112 -3.29 10.54 4.42
CA VAL A 112 -1.91 10.30 4.01
C VAL A 112 -1.70 8.79 3.97
N VAL A 113 -1.22 8.27 2.84
CA VAL A 113 -0.90 6.86 2.71
C VAL A 113 0.58 6.68 2.42
N LEU A 114 1.28 5.99 3.31
CA LEU A 114 2.69 5.63 3.12
C LEU A 114 2.76 4.22 2.52
N ALA A 115 3.17 4.09 1.25
CA ALA A 115 3.33 2.80 0.57
C ALA A 115 4.81 2.39 0.49
N TYR A 116 5.14 1.17 0.92
CA TYR A 116 6.54 0.70 1.02
C TYR A 116 7.00 -0.12 -0.20
N GLN A 117 6.06 -0.54 -1.03
CA GLN A 117 6.30 -1.39 -2.19
C GLN A 117 5.42 -1.03 -3.38
N SER A 118 5.76 -1.57 -4.55
CA SER A 118 5.16 -1.22 -5.85
C SER A 118 3.68 -1.55 -5.94
N LEU A 119 3.24 -2.68 -5.39
CA LEU A 119 1.84 -3.09 -5.48
C LEU A 119 0.93 -2.23 -4.61
N GLU A 120 1.35 -1.88 -3.39
CA GLU A 120 0.65 -0.93 -2.52
C GLU A 120 0.50 0.44 -3.22
N ASP A 121 1.62 1.00 -3.70
CA ASP A 121 1.64 2.31 -4.36
C ASP A 121 0.71 2.35 -5.59
N ARG A 122 0.65 1.25 -6.36
CA ARG A 122 -0.27 1.13 -7.50
C ARG A 122 -1.73 1.19 -7.04
N ILE A 123 -2.08 0.44 -6.00
CA ILE A 123 -3.44 0.44 -5.43
C ILE A 123 -3.83 1.83 -4.94
N VAL A 124 -2.95 2.48 -4.16
CA VAL A 124 -3.19 3.83 -3.62
C VAL A 124 -3.42 4.83 -4.75
N LYS A 125 -2.52 4.85 -5.74
CA LYS A 125 -2.63 5.75 -6.88
C LYS A 125 -3.89 5.51 -7.70
N ASP A 126 -4.27 4.26 -7.91
CA ASP A 126 -5.48 3.95 -8.66
C ASP A 126 -6.72 4.42 -7.88
N VAL A 127 -6.81 4.16 -6.58
CA VAL A 127 -7.92 4.64 -5.74
C VAL A 127 -7.98 6.16 -5.71
N PHE A 128 -6.85 6.83 -5.44
CA PHE A 128 -6.79 8.29 -5.36
C PHE A 128 -7.10 8.94 -6.70
N ARG A 129 -6.63 8.36 -7.82
CA ARG A 129 -6.97 8.84 -9.15
C ARG A 129 -8.48 8.81 -9.40
N HIS A 130 -9.16 7.73 -9.03
CA HIS A 130 -10.62 7.66 -9.17
C HIS A 130 -11.32 8.69 -8.27
N ALA A 131 -10.80 8.93 -7.06
CA ALA A 131 -11.38 9.88 -6.11
C ALA A 131 -11.25 11.36 -6.55
N VAL A 132 -10.18 11.70 -7.28
CA VAL A 132 -9.89 13.09 -7.71
C VAL A 132 -10.24 13.38 -9.17
N THR A 133 -10.66 12.37 -9.95
CA THR A 133 -11.03 12.54 -11.36
C THR A 133 -12.54 12.76 -11.48
N PRO A 134 -13.00 13.80 -12.21
CA PRO A 134 -14.42 13.98 -12.49
C PRO A 134 -15.00 12.74 -13.19
N ARG A 135 -16.23 12.36 -12.84
CA ARG A 135 -16.96 11.23 -13.47
C ARG A 135 -17.65 11.64 -14.77
N THR A 136 -17.55 12.91 -15.17
CA THR A 136 -18.17 13.43 -16.39
C THR A 136 -17.58 12.74 -17.63
N PRO A 137 -18.41 12.15 -18.51
CA PRO A 137 -17.92 11.58 -19.77
C PRO A 137 -17.15 12.59 -20.63
N ALA A 138 -16.07 12.13 -21.26
CA ALA A 138 -15.25 12.97 -22.13
C ALA A 138 -16.05 13.48 -23.34
N GLY A 139 -15.84 14.76 -23.70
CA GLY A 139 -16.49 15.40 -24.86
C GLY A 139 -17.73 16.24 -24.53
N LEU A 140 -18.13 16.33 -23.26
CA LEU A 140 -19.15 17.27 -22.82
C LEU A 140 -18.54 18.64 -22.50
N PRO A 141 -19.17 19.75 -22.94
CA PRO A 141 -18.66 21.10 -22.72
C PRO A 141 -18.81 21.60 -21.27
N ILE A 142 -19.57 20.88 -20.45
CA ILE A 142 -19.85 21.20 -19.05
C ILE A 142 -19.75 19.94 -18.19
N GLU A 143 -19.34 20.10 -16.93
CA GLU A 143 -19.41 19.02 -15.95
C GLU A 143 -20.87 18.74 -15.57
N LEU A 144 -21.24 17.46 -15.48
CA LEU A 144 -22.57 17.07 -15.06
C LEU A 144 -22.72 17.28 -13.54
N PRO A 145 -23.86 17.81 -13.05
CA PRO A 145 -24.12 17.90 -11.61
C PRO A 145 -23.92 16.54 -10.92
N GLY A 146 -23.21 16.52 -9.78
CA GLY A 146 -22.86 15.29 -9.05
C GLY A 146 -21.71 14.46 -9.64
N HIS A 147 -21.07 14.94 -10.71
CA HIS A 147 -19.93 14.28 -11.35
C HIS A 147 -18.60 14.99 -11.11
N ALA A 148 -18.61 16.08 -10.33
CA ALA A 148 -17.41 16.73 -9.84
C ALA A 148 -16.61 15.76 -8.94
N PRO A 149 -15.27 15.89 -8.89
CA PRO A 149 -14.43 15.07 -8.04
C PRO A 149 -14.72 15.36 -6.56
N GLU A 150 -14.77 14.29 -5.75
CA GLU A 150 -15.08 14.36 -4.32
C GLU A 150 -13.85 14.80 -3.50
N PHE A 151 -12.65 14.63 -4.06
CA PHE A 151 -11.38 14.91 -3.39
C PHE A 151 -10.43 15.72 -4.27
N LYS A 152 -9.45 16.37 -3.63
CA LYS A 152 -8.36 17.10 -4.28
C LYS A 152 -7.01 16.49 -3.93
N SER A 153 -6.17 16.26 -4.93
CA SER A 153 -4.78 15.84 -4.70
C SER A 153 -3.95 16.99 -4.16
N LEU A 154 -3.24 16.77 -3.04
CA LEU A 154 -2.32 17.75 -2.45
C LEU A 154 -0.88 17.56 -2.95
N THR A 155 -0.52 16.36 -3.39
CA THR A 155 0.79 16.08 -3.98
C THR A 155 0.70 15.88 -5.50
N ARG A 156 1.82 16.13 -6.19
CA ARG A 156 2.01 15.75 -7.61
C ARG A 156 2.65 14.35 -7.65
N GLY A 157 1.87 13.37 -7.21
CA GLY A 157 2.30 11.97 -7.03
C GLY A 157 3.07 11.72 -5.73
N ALA A 158 3.47 10.47 -5.54
CA ALA A 158 4.09 10.01 -4.31
C ALA A 158 5.44 10.69 -4.04
N GLU A 159 5.53 11.33 -2.89
CA GLU A 159 6.80 11.86 -2.38
C GLU A 159 7.73 10.72 -1.93
N ARG A 160 9.04 10.88 -2.13
CA ARG A 160 10.05 9.86 -1.85
C ARG A 160 10.98 10.30 -0.72
N ALA A 161 11.40 9.34 0.10
CA ALA A 161 12.48 9.56 1.05
C ALA A 161 13.74 10.04 0.31
N ASP A 162 14.41 11.03 0.88
CA ASP A 162 15.67 11.51 0.32
C ASP A 162 16.82 10.55 0.65
N ARG A 163 17.99 10.82 0.06
CA ARG A 163 19.18 9.99 0.25
C ARG A 163 19.63 9.92 1.72
N ASN A 164 19.59 11.04 2.44
CA ASN A 164 20.04 11.12 3.82
C ASN A 164 19.09 10.37 4.77
N GLU A 165 17.78 10.40 4.49
CA GLU A 165 16.80 9.58 5.18
C GLU A 165 16.99 8.10 4.88
N THR A 166 17.25 7.74 3.63
CA THR A 166 17.46 6.34 3.22
C THR A 166 18.71 5.73 3.84
N GLU A 167 19.80 6.50 3.94
CA GLU A 167 21.06 6.07 4.56
C GLU A 167 20.90 5.88 6.08
N ARG A 168 20.17 6.78 6.75
CA ARG A 168 19.92 6.69 8.21
C ARG A 168 18.86 5.67 8.58
N ASN A 169 17.86 5.48 7.72
CA ASN A 169 16.75 4.57 7.91
C ASN A 169 16.55 3.73 6.64
N PRO A 170 17.21 2.57 6.52
CA PRO A 170 17.05 1.69 5.37
C PRO A 170 15.59 1.24 5.12
N ARG A 171 14.68 1.36 6.10
CA ARG A 171 13.26 1.04 5.93
C ARG A 171 12.46 2.10 5.16
N SER A 172 12.98 3.32 5.02
CA SER A 172 12.36 4.36 4.16
C SER A 172 12.68 4.13 2.67
N ALA A 173 13.64 3.26 2.37
CA ALA A 173 13.93 2.85 1.00
C ALA A 173 12.76 2.06 0.39
N ARG A 174 12.32 2.44 -0.81
CA ARG A 174 11.37 1.62 -1.58
C ARG A 174 12.02 0.31 -2.01
N SER A 175 11.24 -0.78 -2.01
CA SER A 175 11.70 -2.06 -2.56
C SER A 175 12.11 -1.94 -4.03
N GLY A 176 13.42 -2.04 -4.32
CA GLY A 176 13.97 -2.06 -5.69
C GLY A 176 14.73 -0.80 -6.11
N CYS A 177 14.85 0.22 -5.26
CA CYS A 177 15.70 1.37 -5.55
C CYS A 177 17.17 0.99 -5.27
N GLY A 178 17.98 0.82 -6.33
CA GLY A 178 19.43 0.86 -6.20
C GLY A 178 19.90 2.28 -5.83
N PRO A 179 21.18 2.47 -5.46
CA PRO A 179 21.72 3.79 -5.16
C PRO A 179 21.60 4.66 -6.41
N CYS A 180 20.65 5.59 -6.41
CA CYS A 180 20.43 6.55 -7.50
C CYS A 180 20.72 7.95 -6.96
N SER A 181 21.60 8.69 -7.65
CA SER A 181 22.18 9.96 -7.21
C SER A 181 21.24 11.16 -7.26
N GLU A 182 19.97 10.97 -7.65
CA GLU A 182 19.08 12.06 -8.06
C GLU A 182 17.73 12.08 -7.29
N CYS A 183 17.75 11.74 -5.99
CA CYS A 183 16.60 11.98 -5.09
C CYS A 183 16.78 13.29 -4.32
N GLY A 184 16.44 14.40 -4.98
CA GLY A 184 16.51 15.76 -4.43
C GLY A 184 15.23 16.20 -3.72
N ARG A 185 15.39 16.57 -2.44
CA ARG A 185 14.59 17.49 -1.59
C ARG A 185 13.05 17.48 -1.75
N ARG A 186 12.40 16.70 -0.88
CA ARG A 186 11.27 17.07 0.00
C ARG A 186 10.84 15.82 0.75
N SER A 187 10.74 15.92 2.08
CA SER A 187 10.57 14.79 2.98
C SER A 187 9.11 14.63 3.43
N ARG A 188 8.49 13.54 2.98
CA ARG A 188 7.51 12.65 3.65
C ARG A 188 7.05 11.61 2.63
N GLN A 189 7.10 10.32 2.96
CA GLN A 189 6.86 9.26 1.98
C GLN A 189 5.38 8.92 1.84
N GLY A 190 4.58 9.69 1.10
CA GLY A 190 3.18 9.33 0.89
C GLY A 190 2.47 10.07 -0.23
N ASP A 191 1.35 9.48 -0.67
CA ASP A 191 0.34 10.20 -1.45
C ASP A 191 -0.62 10.89 -0.47
N VAL A 192 -1.02 12.12 -0.78
CA VAL A 192 -1.90 12.92 0.08
C VAL A 192 -3.06 13.49 -0.73
N ILE A 193 -4.28 13.27 -0.26
CA ILE A 193 -5.48 13.95 -0.77
C ILE A 193 -6.25 14.62 0.37
N ASP A 194 -7.03 15.63 -0.01
CA ASP A 194 -7.88 16.43 0.86
C ASP A 194 -9.34 16.28 0.42
N ALA A 195 -10.25 16.12 1.38
CA ALA A 195 -11.69 16.19 1.15
C ALA A 195 -12.06 17.66 0.97
N GLY A 196 -12.22 18.09 -0.28
CA GLY A 196 -12.58 19.48 -0.56
C GLY A 196 -13.99 19.79 -0.07
N ALA A 197 -14.20 20.98 0.52
CA ALA A 197 -15.53 21.56 0.51
C ALA A 197 -15.97 21.79 -0.96
N PRO A 198 -17.23 21.50 -1.34
CA PRO A 198 -17.74 21.88 -2.65
C PRO A 198 -17.89 23.42 -2.70
N GLU A 199 -16.80 24.14 -2.97
CA GLU A 199 -16.83 25.57 -3.21
C GLU A 199 -17.31 25.87 -4.64
N SER A 200 -18.62 25.73 -4.85
CA SER A 200 -19.40 26.49 -5.85
C SER A 200 -20.91 26.24 -5.75
N TRP A 201 -21.50 26.37 -4.55
CA TRP A 201 -22.94 26.57 -4.41
C TRP A 201 -23.18 27.87 -3.65
N SER A 202 -23.16 28.98 -4.37
CA SER A 202 -23.60 30.29 -3.90
C SER A 202 -25.11 30.27 -3.62
N GLY A 203 -25.48 29.74 -2.46
CA GLY A 203 -26.84 29.73 -1.95
C GLY A 203 -26.82 29.88 -0.43
N ARG A 204 -27.07 31.11 0.04
CA ARG A 204 -27.13 31.60 1.43
C ARG A 204 -27.40 30.52 2.51
N PRO A 205 -26.67 30.50 3.65
CA PRO A 205 -27.03 29.63 4.75
C PRO A 205 -28.26 30.18 5.49
N ARG A 206 -29.33 29.37 5.58
CA ARG A 206 -30.34 29.52 6.63
C ARG A 206 -29.73 29.04 7.93
N ARG A 207 -29.89 29.84 8.99
CA ARG A 207 -29.54 29.51 10.38
C ARG A 207 -30.28 28.26 10.84
N ALA A 208 -29.57 27.37 11.54
CA ALA A 208 -30.09 26.63 12.69
C ALA A 208 -28.89 26.15 13.54
N THR A 209 -28.58 26.86 14.62
CA THR A 209 -28.85 26.51 16.03
C THR A 209 -27.99 25.37 16.58
N SER A 210 -27.30 25.74 17.66
CA SER A 210 -26.46 24.96 18.54
C SER A 210 -27.02 23.59 18.92
N CYS A 211 -26.17 22.57 18.84
CA CYS A 211 -26.24 21.43 19.75
C CYS A 211 -24.87 21.25 20.39
N SER A 212 -24.73 21.80 21.60
CA SER A 212 -23.69 21.42 22.54
C SER A 212 -23.89 19.95 22.92
N THR A 213 -22.79 19.26 23.19
CA THR A 213 -22.67 17.89 23.73
C THR A 213 -22.52 16.79 22.66
N CYS A 214 -21.27 16.48 22.30
CA CYS A 214 -20.80 15.10 22.40
C CYS A 214 -19.28 15.09 22.58
N ARG A 215 -18.88 14.76 23.82
CA ARG A 215 -17.53 14.43 24.25
C ARG A 215 -17.39 12.91 24.04
N GLN A 216 -16.19 12.44 23.65
CA GLN A 216 -15.74 11.04 23.43
C GLN A 216 -15.75 10.64 21.95
N SER A 217 -14.76 9.94 21.40
CA SER A 217 -13.48 9.42 21.88
C SER A 217 -12.70 9.04 20.61
N VAL A 218 -11.47 9.50 20.46
CA VAL A 218 -10.63 9.14 19.31
C VAL A 218 -10.21 7.69 19.48
N GLY A 219 -10.92 6.77 18.83
CA GLY A 219 -10.52 5.37 18.73
C GLY A 219 -9.26 5.27 17.88
N THR A 220 -8.12 5.05 18.54
CA THR A 220 -6.92 4.55 17.90
C THR A 220 -7.18 3.12 17.45
N HIS A 221 -7.48 2.89 16.17
CA HIS A 221 -7.62 1.52 15.65
C HIS A 221 -6.63 1.19 14.54
N SER A 222 -5.77 0.24 14.91
CA SER A 222 -5.11 -0.78 14.11
C SER A 222 -3.94 -0.36 13.19
N ARG A 223 -2.73 -0.66 13.70
CA ARG A 223 -1.48 -0.79 12.94
C ARG A 223 -1.54 -2.07 12.08
N ALA A 224 -1.82 -1.94 10.80
CA ALA A 224 -1.48 -2.95 9.80
C ALA A 224 -0.06 -2.68 9.25
N PRO A 225 0.81 -3.68 9.12
CA PRO A 225 2.12 -3.52 8.49
C PRO A 225 1.97 -3.87 6.99
N GLY A 226 1.48 -2.90 6.23
CA GLY A 226 1.22 -3.02 4.81
C GLY A 226 0.50 -1.75 4.40
N ALA A 227 1.28 -0.74 4.01
CA ALA A 227 0.93 0.67 4.01
C ALA A 227 0.43 1.24 5.36
N ALA A 228 0.95 2.41 5.76
CA ALA A 228 0.42 3.14 6.91
C ALA A 228 -0.56 4.19 6.39
N VAL A 229 -1.85 4.03 6.70
CA VAL A 229 -2.90 5.00 6.37
C VAL A 229 -3.12 5.87 7.60
N TRP A 230 -2.89 7.17 7.46
CA TRP A 230 -3.15 8.17 8.49
C TRP A 230 -4.26 9.09 7.99
N ALA A 231 -5.46 8.95 8.55
CA ALA A 231 -6.53 9.91 8.37
C ALA A 231 -6.55 10.85 9.57
N THR A 232 -6.50 12.16 9.33
CA THR A 232 -6.62 13.15 10.40
C THR A 232 -7.77 14.09 10.09
N ASN A 233 -8.78 14.07 10.95
CA ASN A 233 -9.84 15.07 11.00
C ASN A 233 -9.41 16.15 12.00
N HIS A 234 -8.44 17.00 11.63
CA HIS A 234 -8.12 18.17 12.44
C HIS A 234 -8.61 19.44 11.75
N ALA A 235 -9.78 19.90 12.22
CA ALA A 235 -10.15 21.30 12.15
C ALA A 235 -9.18 22.09 13.04
N HIS A 236 -8.08 22.58 12.48
CA HIS A 236 -7.42 23.73 13.07
C HIS A 236 -8.33 24.93 12.81
N VAL A 237 -9.21 25.22 13.77
CA VAL A 237 -9.67 26.58 13.99
C VAL A 237 -8.41 27.38 14.28
N ALA A 238 -7.93 28.12 13.29
CA ALA A 238 -6.97 29.17 13.49
C ALA A 238 -7.63 30.22 14.40
N ALA A 239 -7.39 30.10 15.70
CA ALA A 239 -7.75 31.11 16.66
C ALA A 239 -6.64 32.17 16.67
N ARG A 240 -6.96 33.28 15.99
CA ARG A 240 -6.35 34.62 16.02
C ARG A 240 -5.06 34.84 15.22
#